data_AF-A0A1Q7D9Z8-F1
#
_entry.id   AF-A0A1Q7D9Z8-F1
#
_cell.length_a   1.000
_cell.length_b   1.000
_cell.length_c   1.000
_cell.angle_alpha   90.00
_cell.angle_beta   90.00
_cell.angle_gamma   90.00
#
_symmetry.space_group_name_H-M   'P 1'
#
loop_
_entity.id
_entity.type
_entity.pdbx_description
1 polymer ?
#
loop_
_entity_poly.entity_id
_entity_poly.type
_entity_poly.pdbx_seq_one_letter_code
_entity_poly.pdbx_strand_id
1 'polypeptide(L)'
;MPDELAGLTDAELEQRVEEIRGQMRPLDEQLRALRMQRDVLLTEKRRRERGAHRDARAELKSAMKEGRFPNVAQLVEGSQEGSLDDFVYNLKTGGEVRLGFPGARTQALAFTDGAQAAQAKDLAEAARLYEAGWELGSPGRPGVRVHFPGTRQERLVPAEEVFARPRGTG
;
A
#
# COMPACT_ATOMS: atom_id res chain seq x y z
N MET A 1 0.26 -30.54 -47.37
CA MET A 1 1.34 -30.14 -46.46
C MET A 1 2.37 -31.26 -46.22
N PRO A 2 2.11 -32.42 -45.55
CA PRO A 2 3.16 -33.44 -45.39
C PRO A 2 3.50 -34.18 -46.70
N ASP A 3 2.48 -34.54 -47.48
CA ASP A 3 2.64 -35.29 -48.74
C ASP A 3 3.26 -34.43 -49.87
N GLU A 4 3.17 -33.11 -49.78
CA GLU A 4 3.80 -32.16 -50.72
C GLU A 4 5.30 -31.95 -50.43
N LEU A 5 5.76 -32.29 -49.23
CA LEU A 5 7.16 -32.17 -48.83
C LEU A 5 7.95 -33.45 -49.18
N ALA A 6 7.28 -34.59 -49.30
CA ALA A 6 7.90 -35.89 -49.59
C ALA A 6 8.52 -35.98 -51.00
N GLY A 7 8.11 -35.09 -51.92
CA GLY A 7 8.64 -35.01 -53.29
C GLY A 7 9.74 -33.98 -53.49
N LEU A 8 10.11 -33.22 -52.46
CA LEU A 8 11.15 -32.17 -52.55
C LEU A 8 12.52 -32.76 -52.25
N THR A 9 13.52 -32.30 -53.00
CA THR A 9 14.93 -32.55 -52.70
C THR A 9 15.38 -31.71 -51.49
N ASP A 10 16.44 -32.13 -50.82
CA ASP A 10 17.04 -31.38 -49.69
C ASP A 10 17.38 -29.94 -50.07
N ALA A 11 17.85 -29.70 -51.30
CA ALA A 11 18.17 -28.36 -51.80
C ALA A 11 16.91 -27.47 -51.94
N GLU A 12 15.79 -28.03 -52.40
CA GLU A 12 14.51 -27.30 -52.49
C GLU A 12 13.93 -27.00 -51.11
N LEU A 13 14.09 -27.92 -50.15
CA LEU A 13 13.73 -27.70 -48.75
C LEU A 13 14.57 -26.58 -48.12
N GLU A 14 15.89 -26.59 -48.31
CA GLU A 14 16.79 -25.55 -47.83
C GLU A 14 16.45 -24.18 -48.43
N GLN A 15 16.21 -24.11 -49.74
CA GLN A 15 15.80 -22.88 -50.40
C GLN A 15 14.50 -22.33 -49.81
N ARG A 16 13.50 -23.20 -49.60
CA ARG A 16 12.19 -22.79 -49.07
C ARG A 16 12.27 -22.34 -47.61
N VAL A 17 13.13 -22.97 -46.81
CA VAL A 17 13.43 -22.51 -45.44
C VAL A 17 14.07 -21.13 -45.47
N GLU A 18 15.03 -20.87 -46.37
CA GLU A 18 15.67 -19.56 -46.49
C GLU A 18 14.71 -18.46 -46.98
N GLU A 19 13.79 -18.79 -47.89
CA GLU A 19 12.72 -17.88 -48.31
C GLU A 19 11.81 -17.50 -47.14
N ILE A 20 11.37 -18.48 -46.33
CA ILE A 20 10.55 -18.23 -45.14
C ILE A 20 11.33 -17.40 -44.10
N ARG A 21 12.61 -17.71 -43.87
CA ARG A 21 13.49 -16.89 -43.00
C ARG A 21 13.64 -15.47 -43.54
N GLY A 22 13.70 -15.30 -44.86
CA GLY A 22 13.68 -14.00 -45.54
C GLY A 22 12.40 -13.22 -45.25
N GLN A 23 11.23 -13.88 -45.27
CA GLN A 23 9.94 -13.28 -44.93
C GLN A 23 9.81 -12.95 -43.45
N MET A 24 10.38 -13.76 -42.56
CA MET A 24 10.36 -13.55 -41.12
C MET A 24 11.22 -12.35 -40.67
N ARG A 25 12.41 -12.16 -41.27
CA ARG A 25 13.35 -11.08 -40.92
C ARG A 25 12.70 -9.70 -40.77
N PRO A 26 11.96 -9.16 -41.76
CA PRO A 26 11.33 -7.85 -41.62
C PRO A 26 10.21 -7.83 -40.56
N LEU A 27 9.50 -8.95 -40.34
CA LEU A 27 8.48 -9.05 -39.30
C LEU A 27 9.11 -9.03 -37.90
N ASP A 28 10.26 -9.70 -37.71
CA ASP A 28 11.02 -9.67 -36.46
C ASP A 28 11.54 -8.26 -36.16
N GLU A 29 12.00 -7.53 -37.18
CA GLU A 29 12.40 -6.13 -37.06
C GLU A 29 11.22 -5.23 -36.67
N GLN A 30 10.06 -5.39 -37.32
CA GLN A 30 8.84 -4.66 -36.98
C GLN A 30 8.36 -4.98 -35.57
N LEU A 31 8.35 -6.25 -35.18
CA LEU A 31 7.96 -6.68 -33.84
C LEU A 31 8.92 -6.12 -32.78
N ARG A 32 10.22 -6.10 -33.07
CA ARG A 32 11.22 -5.47 -32.20
C ARG A 32 10.97 -3.97 -32.05
N ALA A 33 10.65 -3.27 -33.15
CA ALA A 33 10.29 -1.85 -33.12
C ALA A 33 9.06 -1.57 -32.24
N LEU A 34 7.99 -2.36 -32.40
CA LEU A 34 6.77 -2.24 -31.59
C LEU A 34 7.02 -2.53 -30.10
N ARG A 35 7.85 -3.55 -29.79
CA ARG A 35 8.25 -3.85 -28.40
C ARG A 35 9.00 -2.68 -27.77
N MET A 36 9.93 -2.06 -28.49
CA MET A 36 10.64 -0.87 -28.00
C MET A 36 9.69 0.29 -27.74
N GLN A 37 8.75 0.57 -28.66
CA GLN A 37 7.74 1.62 -28.47
C GLN A 37 6.87 1.37 -27.23
N ARG A 38 6.39 0.13 -27.05
CA ARG A 38 5.64 -0.27 -25.86
C ARG A 38 6.46 -0.04 -24.58
N ASP A 39 7.72 -0.42 -24.56
CA ASP A 39 8.55 -0.35 -23.35
C ASP A 39 8.87 1.10 -22.96
N VAL A 40 9.00 2.01 -23.93
CA VAL A 40 9.06 3.46 -23.69
C VAL A 40 7.77 3.95 -23.03
N LEU A 41 6.60 3.57 -23.55
CA LEU A 41 5.30 3.96 -22.99
C LEU A 41 5.10 3.42 -21.57
N LEU A 42 5.45 2.16 -21.32
CA LEU A 42 5.39 1.55 -19.98
C LEU A 42 6.35 2.24 -19.00
N THR A 43 7.50 2.71 -19.46
CA THR A 43 8.45 3.47 -18.64
C THR A 43 7.91 4.83 -18.26
N GLU A 44 7.31 5.55 -19.21
CA GLU A 44 6.65 6.83 -18.95
C GLU A 44 5.44 6.67 -18.02
N LYS A 45 4.61 5.63 -18.21
CA LYS A 45 3.52 5.31 -17.30
C LYS A 45 4.01 5.13 -15.86
N ARG A 46 5.04 4.30 -15.66
CA ARG A 46 5.66 4.09 -14.33
C ARG A 46 6.25 5.38 -13.76
N ARG A 47 6.81 6.27 -14.61
CA ARG A 47 7.33 7.58 -14.18
C ARG A 47 6.20 8.47 -13.66
N ARG A 48 5.08 8.54 -14.37
CA ARG A 48 3.90 9.32 -13.98
C ARG A 48 3.28 8.80 -12.70
N GLU A 49 3.13 7.49 -12.56
CA GLU A 49 2.65 6.86 -11.32
C GLU A 49 3.54 7.23 -10.13
N ARG A 50 4.87 7.15 -10.26
CA ARG A 50 5.80 7.63 -9.21
C ARG A 50 5.66 9.13 -8.93
N GLY A 51 5.36 9.95 -9.94
CA GLY A 51 5.04 11.36 -9.78
C GLY A 51 3.80 11.55 -8.91
N ALA A 52 2.67 10.97 -9.33
CA ALA A 52 1.40 11.03 -8.63
C ALA A 52 1.51 10.53 -7.17
N HIS A 53 2.25 9.44 -6.91
CA HIS A 53 2.48 8.96 -5.55
C HIS A 53 3.27 9.95 -4.68
N ARG A 54 4.25 10.65 -5.25
CA ARG A 54 5.00 11.68 -4.53
C ARG A 54 4.12 12.89 -4.22
N ASP A 55 3.34 13.34 -5.20
CA ASP A 55 2.46 14.50 -5.06
C ASP A 55 1.36 14.21 -4.03
N ALA A 56 0.70 13.06 -4.12
CA ALA A 56 -0.30 12.62 -3.14
C ALA A 56 0.27 12.51 -1.71
N ARG A 57 1.52 12.03 -1.58
CA ARG A 57 2.19 11.97 -0.27
C ARG A 57 2.55 13.36 0.26
N ALA A 58 2.96 14.28 -0.61
CA ALA A 58 3.24 15.67 -0.23
C ALA A 58 1.96 16.38 0.20
N GLU A 59 0.87 16.20 -0.53
CA GLU A 59 -0.46 16.73 -0.20
C GLU A 59 -0.96 16.18 1.14
N LEU A 60 -0.87 14.86 1.37
CA LEU A 60 -1.25 14.24 2.64
C LEU A 60 -0.44 14.82 3.82
N LYS A 61 0.86 15.00 3.64
CA LYS A 61 1.70 15.64 4.66
C LYS A 61 1.29 17.08 4.94
N SER A 62 0.94 17.85 3.91
CA SER A 62 0.42 19.21 4.07
C SER A 62 -0.89 19.19 4.85
N ALA A 63 -1.82 18.30 4.49
CA ALA A 63 -3.10 18.14 5.18
C ALA A 63 -2.95 17.83 6.68
N MET A 64 -2.04 16.91 7.02
CA MET A 64 -1.74 16.58 8.41
C MET A 64 -1.12 17.77 9.15
N LYS A 65 -0.19 18.50 8.52
CA LYS A 65 0.45 19.70 9.11
C LYS A 65 -0.55 20.84 9.31
N GLU A 66 -1.51 20.98 8.41
CA GLU A 66 -2.61 21.96 8.49
C GLU A 66 -3.68 21.58 9.53
N GLY A 67 -3.58 20.40 10.16
CA GLY A 67 -4.54 19.93 11.15
C GLY A 67 -5.86 19.45 10.56
N ARG A 68 -5.91 19.12 9.26
CA ARG A 68 -7.15 18.64 8.60
C ARG A 68 -7.59 17.24 9.07
N PHE A 69 -6.70 16.47 9.68
CA PHE A 69 -6.99 15.14 10.22
C PHE A 69 -6.54 15.08 11.67
N PRO A 70 -7.36 14.53 12.58
CA PRO A 70 -6.95 14.34 13.97
C PRO A 70 -5.81 13.31 14.06
N ASN A 71 -4.88 13.51 14.98
CA ASN A 71 -3.99 12.44 15.41
C ASN A 71 -4.69 11.48 16.40
N VAL A 72 -4.10 10.34 16.72
CA VAL A 72 -4.73 9.35 17.60
C VAL A 72 -4.99 9.91 19.00
N ALA A 73 -4.11 10.78 19.53
CA ALA A 73 -4.35 11.42 20.83
C ALA A 73 -5.62 12.28 20.79
N GLN A 74 -5.74 13.15 19.78
CA GLN A 74 -6.91 14.00 19.55
C GLN A 74 -8.17 13.20 19.24
N LEU A 75 -8.04 12.08 18.52
CA LEU A 75 -9.16 11.21 18.17
C LEU A 75 -9.75 10.54 19.41
N VAL A 76 -8.89 10.03 20.30
CA VAL A 76 -9.29 9.42 21.57
C VAL A 76 -9.87 10.46 22.53
N GLU A 77 -9.29 11.65 22.60
CA GLU A 77 -9.77 12.75 23.45
C GLU A 77 -11.11 13.32 22.96
N GLY A 78 -11.30 13.43 21.63
CA GLY A 78 -12.43 14.14 21.04
C GLY A 78 -13.59 13.30 20.53
N SER A 79 -13.43 11.98 20.35
CA SER A 79 -14.45 11.11 19.73
C SER A 79 -14.97 10.06 20.71
N GLN A 80 -16.29 10.00 20.90
CA GLN A 80 -16.93 9.05 21.82
C GLN A 80 -17.63 7.87 21.13
N GLU A 81 -17.70 7.85 19.79
CA GLU A 81 -18.39 6.81 19.02
C GLU A 81 -17.69 6.54 17.67
N GLY A 82 -17.90 5.35 17.11
CA GLY A 82 -17.37 4.95 15.79
C GLY A 82 -16.31 3.86 15.84
N SER A 83 -16.12 3.15 14.71
CA SER A 83 -15.14 2.07 14.62
C SER A 83 -13.76 2.62 14.26
N LEU A 84 -12.71 2.04 14.85
CA LEU A 84 -11.33 2.31 14.40
C LEU A 84 -11.11 1.91 12.94
N ASP A 85 -11.90 0.95 12.43
CA ASP A 85 -11.85 0.51 11.03
C ASP A 85 -12.50 1.51 10.04
N ASP A 86 -13.19 2.54 10.53
CA ASP A 86 -13.73 3.63 9.70
C ASP A 86 -12.63 4.61 9.26
N PHE A 87 -11.39 4.42 9.71
CA PHE A 87 -10.26 5.29 9.41
C PHE A 87 -9.14 4.58 8.63
N VAL A 88 -8.35 5.37 7.92
CA VAL A 88 -7.02 5.03 7.42
C VAL A 88 -6.01 5.76 8.29
N TYR A 89 -5.03 5.02 8.83
CA TYR A 89 -4.01 5.61 9.69
C TYR A 89 -2.73 5.84 8.91
N ASN A 90 -2.13 7.01 9.10
CA ASN A 90 -0.90 7.39 8.45
C ASN A 90 0.09 7.93 9.49
N LEU A 91 1.35 7.52 9.40
CA LEU A 91 2.41 8.15 10.17
C LEU A 91 2.59 9.61 9.70
N LYS A 92 3.18 10.47 10.54
CA LYS A 92 3.60 11.84 10.16
C LYS A 92 4.43 11.89 8.86
N THR A 93 5.09 10.79 8.52
CA THR A 93 5.87 10.64 7.28
C THR A 93 5.01 10.33 6.04
N GLY A 94 3.70 10.17 6.19
CA GLY A 94 2.73 9.79 5.15
C GLY A 94 2.67 8.29 4.86
N GLY A 95 3.39 7.45 5.60
CA GLY A 95 3.31 5.99 5.44
C GLY A 95 2.02 5.44 6.07
N GLU A 96 1.24 4.67 5.31
CA GLU A 96 0.05 4.00 5.81
C GLU A 96 0.41 2.87 6.79
N VAL A 97 -0.36 2.80 7.88
CA VAL A 97 -0.22 1.79 8.93
C VAL A 97 -1.61 1.32 9.38
N ARG A 98 -1.66 0.17 10.06
CA ARG A 98 -2.84 -0.29 10.80
C ARG A 98 -2.54 -0.29 12.29
N LEU A 99 -3.57 -0.09 13.10
CA LEU A 99 -3.47 -0.16 14.55
C LEU A 99 -3.45 -1.61 15.06
N GLY A 100 -2.72 -1.87 16.14
CA GLY A 100 -2.65 -3.18 16.78
C GLY A 100 -1.71 -4.16 16.08
N PHE A 101 -1.97 -5.46 16.25
CA PHE A 101 -1.08 -6.54 15.80
C PHE A 101 -1.32 -6.97 14.35
N PRO A 102 -0.28 -7.42 13.62
CA PRO A 102 -0.43 -8.02 12.30
C PRO A 102 -1.36 -9.23 12.33
N GLY A 103 -2.26 -9.31 11.35
CA GLY A 103 -3.22 -10.42 11.23
C GLY A 103 -4.47 -10.30 12.09
N ALA A 104 -4.59 -9.25 12.91
CA ALA A 104 -5.86 -8.92 13.57
C ALA A 104 -6.93 -8.58 12.54
N ARG A 105 -8.16 -9.09 12.75
CA ARG A 105 -9.31 -8.83 11.86
C ARG A 105 -9.80 -7.39 11.95
N THR A 106 -9.73 -6.80 13.13
CA THR A 106 -10.15 -5.43 13.42
C THR A 106 -8.99 -4.64 14.02
N GLN A 107 -9.05 -3.32 13.88
CA GLN A 107 -8.09 -2.42 14.51
C GLN A 107 -8.38 -2.27 16.01
N ALA A 108 -7.33 -2.05 16.81
CA ALA A 108 -7.44 -1.86 18.25
C ALA A 108 -6.33 -0.95 18.79
N LEU A 109 -6.63 -0.24 19.88
CA LEU A 109 -5.68 0.58 20.63
C LEU A 109 -5.37 -0.07 21.99
N ALA A 110 -4.08 -0.18 22.30
CA ALA A 110 -3.65 -0.64 23.61
C ALA A 110 -3.70 0.52 24.61
N PHE A 111 -4.21 0.27 25.81
CA PHE A 111 -4.19 1.19 26.94
C PHE A 111 -3.59 0.54 28.17
N THR A 112 -3.07 1.33 29.09
CA THR A 112 -2.48 0.88 30.36
C THR A 112 -2.72 1.89 31.48
N ASP A 113 -3.02 1.42 32.68
CA ASP A 113 -3.02 2.23 33.92
C ASP A 113 -1.67 2.18 34.66
N GLY A 114 -0.68 1.47 34.07
CA GLY A 114 0.65 1.26 34.63
C GLY A 114 0.84 -0.12 35.25
N ALA A 115 -0.25 -0.83 35.59
CA ALA A 115 -0.21 -2.18 36.12
C ALA A 115 -0.87 -3.19 35.16
N GLN A 116 -1.96 -2.80 34.52
CA GLN A 116 -2.77 -3.62 33.64
C GLN A 116 -2.74 -3.08 32.21
N ALA A 117 -3.15 -3.91 31.26
CA ALA A 117 -3.32 -3.52 29.88
C ALA A 117 -4.73 -3.87 29.38
N ALA A 118 -5.34 -2.96 28.63
CA ALA A 118 -6.62 -3.12 27.97
C ALA A 118 -6.48 -2.89 26.46
N GLN A 119 -7.45 -3.39 25.68
CA GLN A 119 -7.50 -3.21 24.23
C GLN A 119 -8.83 -2.59 23.86
N ALA A 120 -8.82 -1.31 23.48
CA ALA A 120 -9.99 -0.64 22.93
C ALA A 120 -10.21 -1.04 21.48
N LYS A 121 -11.39 -1.57 21.17
CA LYS A 121 -11.75 -2.02 19.80
C LYS A 121 -12.49 -0.95 18.98
N ASP A 122 -13.00 0.08 19.66
CA ASP A 122 -13.73 1.20 19.08
C ASP A 122 -13.38 2.50 19.82
N LEU A 123 -13.89 3.63 19.31
CA LEU A 123 -13.63 4.94 19.89
C LEU A 123 -14.34 5.12 21.24
N ALA A 124 -15.48 4.47 21.47
CA ALA A 124 -16.21 4.55 22.74
C ALA A 124 -15.43 3.88 23.88
N GLU A 125 -14.81 2.72 23.64
CA GLU A 125 -13.95 2.04 24.60
C GLU A 125 -12.65 2.82 24.83
N ALA A 126 -12.06 3.40 23.78
CA ALA A 126 -10.86 4.22 23.89
C ALA A 126 -11.11 5.48 24.73
N ALA A 127 -12.21 6.20 24.49
CA ALA A 127 -12.59 7.39 25.25
C ALA A 127 -12.83 7.06 26.73
N ARG A 128 -13.55 5.96 27.02
CA ARG A 128 -13.76 5.52 28.41
C ARG A 128 -12.47 5.21 29.16
N LEU A 129 -11.52 4.53 28.50
CA LEU A 129 -10.23 4.22 29.11
C LEU A 129 -9.42 5.51 29.33
N TYR A 130 -9.40 6.41 28.36
CA TYR A 130 -8.73 7.70 28.46
C TYR A 130 -9.31 8.57 29.60
N GLU A 131 -10.64 8.70 29.70
CA GLU A 131 -11.33 9.42 30.78
C GLU A 131 -11.06 8.79 32.16
N ALA A 132 -10.87 7.46 32.22
CA ALA A 132 -10.47 6.76 33.43
C ALA A 132 -8.98 6.94 33.79
N GLY A 133 -8.23 7.74 33.02
CA GLY A 133 -6.82 8.04 33.25
C GLY A 133 -5.85 6.98 32.70
N TRP A 134 -6.31 6.08 31.83
CA TRP A 134 -5.42 5.12 31.18
C TRP A 134 -4.65 5.78 30.05
N GLU A 135 -3.39 5.41 29.90
CA GLU A 135 -2.49 5.92 28.86
C GLU A 135 -2.41 4.98 27.67
N LEU A 136 -2.17 5.51 26.47
CA LEU A 136 -1.94 4.71 25.27
C LEU A 136 -0.64 3.91 25.38
N GLY A 137 -0.75 2.60 25.20
CA GLY A 137 0.37 1.68 25.18
C GLY A 137 0.18 0.49 26.12
N SER A 138 1.29 0.02 26.65
CA SER A 138 1.35 -1.09 27.62
C SER A 138 2.34 -0.73 28.74
N PRO A 139 2.30 -1.40 29.91
CA PRO A 139 3.20 -1.08 31.02
C PRO A 139 4.67 -0.98 30.59
N GLY A 140 5.30 0.16 30.87
CA GLY A 140 6.69 0.45 30.50
C GLY A 140 6.96 0.65 28.99
N ARG A 141 5.91 0.71 28.16
CA ARG A 141 5.99 0.85 26.70
C ARG A 141 4.88 1.77 26.20
N PRO A 142 5.04 3.10 26.33
CA PRO A 142 4.04 4.07 25.88
C PRO A 142 3.96 4.13 24.35
N GLY A 143 2.81 4.60 23.87
CA GLY A 143 2.56 4.88 22.47
C GLY A 143 1.66 3.87 21.77
N VAL A 144 1.28 4.22 20.55
CA VAL A 144 0.36 3.45 19.71
C VAL A 144 1.14 2.36 18.99
N ARG A 145 0.68 1.11 19.16
CA ARG A 145 1.19 -0.02 18.38
C ARG A 145 0.61 0.03 16.97
N VAL A 146 1.50 0.01 15.99
CA VAL A 146 1.15 0.03 14.57
C VAL A 146 1.92 -1.04 13.79
N HIS A 147 1.37 -1.45 12.65
CA HIS A 147 2.07 -2.32 11.70
C HIS A 147 1.85 -1.87 10.25
N PHE A 148 2.79 -2.21 9.36
CA PHE A 148 2.66 -1.91 7.94
C PHE A 148 1.81 -2.97 7.24
N PRO A 149 0.76 -2.58 6.48
CA PRO A 149 -0.10 -3.52 5.76
C PRO A 149 0.69 -4.50 4.90
N GLY A 150 0.28 -5.77 4.91
CA GLY A 150 0.95 -6.84 4.14
C GLY A 150 2.30 -7.30 4.72
N THR A 151 2.71 -6.79 5.90
CA THR A 151 3.94 -7.21 6.57
C THR A 151 3.68 -7.63 8.01
N ARG A 152 4.67 -8.27 8.65
CA ARG A 152 4.70 -8.53 10.10
C ARG A 152 5.54 -7.50 10.87
N GLN A 153 5.88 -6.38 10.24
CA GLN A 153 6.72 -5.37 10.88
C GLN A 153 5.87 -4.46 11.76
N GLU A 154 6.18 -4.45 13.05
CA GLU A 154 5.50 -3.65 14.08
C GLU A 154 6.39 -2.50 14.58
N ARG A 155 5.75 -1.42 15.02
CA ARG A 155 6.40 -0.32 15.73
C ARG A 155 5.51 0.22 16.84
N LEU A 156 6.12 0.78 17.87
CA LEU A 156 5.46 1.69 18.81
C LEU A 156 5.79 3.11 18.38
N VAL A 157 4.76 3.94 18.28
CA VAL A 157 4.85 5.31 17.76
C VAL A 157 4.06 6.25 18.68
N PRO A 158 4.53 7.47 18.97
CA PRO A 158 3.74 8.44 19.74
C PRO A 158 2.38 8.69 19.08
N ALA A 159 1.34 8.89 19.90
CA ALA A 159 -0.03 9.02 19.41
C ALA A 159 -0.24 10.25 18.51
N GLU A 160 0.57 11.28 18.73
CA GLU A 160 0.60 12.54 17.97
C GLU A 160 1.22 12.37 16.58
N GLU A 161 1.94 11.28 16.35
CA GLU A 161 2.58 10.98 15.06
C GLU A 161 1.77 10.02 14.19
N VAL A 162 0.61 9.57 14.65
CA VAL A 162 -0.31 8.71 13.92
C VAL A 162 -1.59 9.48 13.65
N PHE A 163 -1.85 9.79 12.39
CA PHE A 163 -3.00 10.58 11.93
C PHE A 163 -4.11 9.65 11.44
N ALA A 164 -5.34 9.97 11.81
CA ALA A 164 -6.53 9.23 11.43
C ALA A 164 -7.29 10.02 10.36
N ARG A 165 -7.30 9.49 9.14
CA ARG A 165 -8.10 10.05 8.04
C ARG A 165 -9.36 9.21 7.89
N PRO A 166 -10.57 9.81 7.89
CA PRO A 166 -11.79 9.07 7.60
C PRO A 166 -11.63 8.31 6.28
N ARG A 167 -12.03 7.03 6.25
CA ARG A 167 -12.24 6.34 4.99
C ARG A 167 -13.41 7.04 4.33
N GLY A 168 -13.15 7.81 3.27
CA GLY A 168 -14.23 8.39 2.50
C GLY A 168 -15.18 7.27 2.08
N THR A 169 -16.49 7.48 2.28
CA THR A 169 -17.48 6.89 1.39
C THR A 169 -17.06 7.31 -0.02
N GLY A 170 -16.51 6.37 -0.79
CA GLY A 170 -16.08 6.60 -2.17
C GLY A 170 -17.18 7.17 -3.03
#